data_AF-A0A538KFP6-F1
#
_entry.id   AF-A0A538KFP6-F1
#
_cell.length_a   1.000
_cell.length_b   1.000
_cell.length_c   1.000
_cell.angle_alpha   90.00
_cell.angle_beta   90.00
_cell.angle_gamma   90.00
#
_symmetry.space_group_name_H-M   'P 1'
#
loop_
_entity.id
_entity.type
_entity.pdbx_description
1 polymer ?
#
loop_
_entity_poly.entity_id
_entity_poly.type
_entity_poly.pdbx_seq_one_letter_code
_entity_poly.pdbx_strand_id
1 'polypeptide(L)'
;MANADNRRHTIRCFPSLDEERFMAYYSIVCGARGLMFFGGHLAQVCSPEDKSLGWNWSFWRHALKPVVSELGSAALNPALLVPNATDPIQMTVVKPAGLANDVEVVARRAAGAFYLIAARTGASGVRTIRFSGLPAETAPGGRALFEWAQEPLPPPIGRGAQHPRPIAVTNGAFQDLFRPYDVHVYRFPADPPLPPP
;
A
#
# COMPACT_ATOMS: atom_id res chain seq x y z
N MET A 1 -34.62 14.70 12.97
CA MET A 1 -34.25 13.81 11.85
C MET A 1 -32.75 13.53 11.95
N ALA A 2 -32.35 12.34 12.39
CA ALA A 2 -30.93 12.00 12.54
C ALA A 2 -30.31 11.75 11.16
N ASN A 3 -29.19 12.45 10.87
CA ASN A 3 -28.43 12.33 9.64
C ASN A 3 -28.11 10.87 9.34
N ALA A 4 -28.53 10.38 8.19
CA ALA A 4 -28.29 9.00 7.73
C ALA A 4 -26.79 8.67 7.59
N ASP A 5 -25.94 9.69 7.56
CA ASP A 5 -24.48 9.59 7.37
C ASP A 5 -23.73 9.06 8.61
N ASN A 6 -24.27 9.24 9.82
CA ASN A 6 -23.61 8.81 11.07
C ASN A 6 -23.82 7.31 11.41
N ARG A 7 -24.59 6.57 10.60
CA ARG A 7 -24.94 5.16 10.88
C ARG A 7 -23.84 4.17 10.52
N ARG A 8 -22.87 4.54 9.68
CA ARG A 8 -21.74 3.65 9.35
C ARG A 8 -20.85 3.38 10.57
N HIS A 9 -20.76 4.34 11.49
CA HIS A 9 -19.91 4.22 12.68
C HIS A 9 -20.51 3.33 13.78
N THR A 10 -21.77 2.91 13.64
CA THR A 10 -22.47 2.04 14.61
C THR A 10 -22.74 0.63 14.08
N ILE A 11 -22.48 0.37 12.81
CA ILE A 11 -22.65 -0.96 12.21
C ILE A 11 -21.32 -1.69 12.34
N ARG A 12 -21.31 -2.81 13.08
CA ARG A 12 -20.16 -3.70 13.11
C ARG A 12 -20.06 -4.40 11.77
N CYS A 13 -18.94 -4.22 11.08
CA CYS A 13 -18.62 -4.90 9.83
C CYS A 13 -17.17 -5.35 9.85
N PHE A 14 -16.81 -6.27 8.94
CA PHE A 14 -15.41 -6.56 8.67
C PHE A 14 -14.80 -5.47 7.79
N PRO A 15 -13.47 -5.28 7.84
CA PRO A 15 -12.75 -4.37 6.96
C PRO A 15 -12.94 -4.74 5.48
N SER A 16 -13.01 -3.71 4.64
CA SER A 16 -12.80 -3.83 3.20
C SER A 16 -11.32 -4.15 2.88
N LEU A 17 -11.03 -4.43 1.61
CA LEU A 17 -9.65 -4.67 1.18
C LEU A 17 -8.72 -3.50 1.52
N ASP A 18 -9.14 -2.27 1.21
CA ASP A 18 -8.30 -1.08 1.43
C ASP A 18 -8.07 -0.84 2.93
N GLU A 19 -9.09 -1.05 3.76
CA GLU A 19 -8.97 -0.93 5.22
C GLU A 19 -8.07 -2.02 5.82
N GLU A 20 -8.25 -3.28 5.41
CA GLU A 20 -7.40 -4.39 5.87
C GLU A 20 -5.93 -4.18 5.46
N ARG A 21 -5.73 -3.69 4.22
CA ARG A 21 -4.41 -3.35 3.68
C ARG A 21 -3.79 -2.20 4.47
N PHE A 22 -4.53 -1.15 4.77
CA PHE A 22 -4.08 -0.08 5.66
C PHE A 22 -3.67 -0.60 7.03
N MET A 23 -4.53 -1.38 7.70
CA MET A 23 -4.26 -1.93 9.03
C MET A 23 -2.97 -2.78 9.04
N ALA A 24 -2.79 -3.65 8.05
CA ALA A 24 -1.62 -4.52 7.94
C ALA A 24 -0.33 -3.73 7.69
N TYR A 25 -0.30 -2.86 6.68
CA TYR A 25 0.92 -2.12 6.33
C TYR A 25 1.24 -1.00 7.33
N TYR A 26 0.24 -0.32 7.88
CA TYR A 26 0.49 0.68 8.90
C TYR A 26 1.09 0.05 10.17
N SER A 27 0.62 -1.14 10.56
CA SER A 27 1.26 -1.91 11.64
C SER A 27 2.75 -2.17 11.36
N ILE A 28 3.11 -2.51 10.11
CA ILE A 28 4.51 -2.71 9.69
C ILE A 28 5.31 -1.40 9.73
N VAL A 29 4.70 -0.29 9.30
CA VAL A 29 5.32 1.05 9.39
C VAL A 29 5.59 1.42 10.85
N CYS A 30 4.66 1.11 11.76
CA CYS A 30 4.83 1.27 13.20
C CYS A 30 5.80 0.25 13.84
N GLY A 31 6.45 -0.61 13.06
CA GLY A 31 7.49 -1.52 13.51
C GLY A 31 7.05 -2.96 13.82
N ALA A 32 5.82 -3.34 13.48
CA ALA A 32 5.38 -4.73 13.64
C ALA A 32 6.29 -5.69 12.84
N ARG A 33 6.67 -6.79 13.49
CA ARG A 33 7.48 -7.89 12.91
C ARG A 33 6.69 -9.18 12.72
N GLY A 34 5.41 -9.16 13.07
CA GLY A 34 4.46 -10.22 12.87
C GLY A 34 3.05 -9.64 12.88
N LEU A 35 2.15 -10.25 12.12
CA LEU A 35 0.75 -9.87 12.04
C LEU A 35 -0.11 -11.08 12.37
N MET A 36 -1.16 -10.88 13.16
CA MET A 36 -2.13 -11.92 13.50
C MET A 36 -3.50 -11.46 13.06
N PHE A 37 -4.14 -12.24 12.20
CA PHE A 37 -5.49 -12.00 11.71
C PHE A 37 -6.46 -12.93 12.43
N PHE A 38 -7.51 -12.37 13.03
CA PHE A 38 -8.49 -13.13 13.79
C PHE A 38 -9.90 -12.58 13.59
N GLY A 39 -10.89 -13.36 14.02
CA GLY A 39 -12.29 -12.94 14.03
C GLY A 39 -13.13 -13.42 12.87
N GLY A 40 -12.59 -14.10 11.85
CA GLY A 40 -13.39 -14.57 10.71
C GLY A 40 -14.55 -15.54 11.04
N HIS A 41 -14.59 -16.11 12.25
CA HIS A 41 -15.68 -16.93 12.77
C HIS A 41 -16.82 -16.13 13.41
N LEU A 42 -16.72 -14.80 13.48
CA LEU A 42 -17.72 -13.93 14.13
C LEU A 42 -19.00 -13.84 13.30
N ALA A 43 -19.90 -14.78 13.52
CA ALA A 43 -21.18 -14.92 12.83
C ALA A 43 -22.13 -13.72 12.95
N GLN A 44 -21.91 -12.82 13.93
CA GLN A 44 -22.78 -11.67 14.19
C GLN A 44 -22.73 -10.60 13.09
N VAL A 45 -21.69 -10.61 12.27
CA VAL A 45 -21.46 -9.62 11.20
C VAL A 45 -21.27 -10.29 9.83
N CYS A 46 -21.55 -11.59 9.74
CA CYS A 46 -21.49 -12.37 8.50
C CYS A 46 -22.78 -12.21 7.69
N SER A 47 -22.68 -12.39 6.37
CA SER A 47 -23.86 -12.66 5.54
C SER A 47 -24.55 -13.96 5.99
N PRO A 48 -25.85 -14.17 5.72
CA PRO A 48 -26.52 -15.43 6.02
C PRO A 48 -25.82 -16.67 5.41
N GLU A 49 -25.30 -16.53 4.19
CA GLU A 49 -24.55 -17.58 3.48
C GLU A 49 -23.25 -17.93 4.22
N ASP A 50 -22.39 -16.94 4.47
CA ASP A 50 -21.13 -17.14 5.21
C ASP A 50 -21.37 -17.71 6.62
N LYS A 51 -22.41 -17.21 7.30
CA LYS A 51 -22.81 -17.71 8.62
C LYS A 51 -23.16 -19.19 8.59
N SER A 52 -23.87 -19.66 7.57
CA SER A 52 -24.21 -21.08 7.41
C SER A 52 -22.97 -21.97 7.19
N LEU A 53 -21.90 -21.40 6.67
CA LEU A 53 -20.62 -22.05 6.43
C LEU A 53 -19.63 -21.93 7.62
N GLY A 54 -20.04 -21.27 8.71
CA GLY A 54 -19.27 -21.13 9.95
C GLY A 54 -18.08 -20.17 9.89
N TRP A 55 -17.88 -19.47 8.77
CA TRP A 55 -16.77 -18.53 8.57
C TRP A 55 -17.13 -17.46 7.55
N ASN A 56 -16.61 -16.24 7.72
CA ASN A 56 -16.76 -15.17 6.75
C ASN A 56 -15.87 -15.39 5.50
N TRP A 57 -16.34 -16.25 4.59
CA TRP A 57 -15.64 -16.56 3.35
C TRP A 57 -15.61 -15.38 2.38
N SER A 58 -16.60 -14.48 2.44
CA SER A 58 -16.57 -13.23 1.69
C SER A 58 -15.40 -12.33 2.13
N PHE A 59 -15.25 -12.07 3.43
CA PHE A 59 -14.10 -11.33 3.97
C PHE A 59 -12.77 -12.01 3.62
N TRP A 60 -12.68 -13.32 3.80
CA TRP A 60 -11.48 -14.09 3.42
C TRP A 60 -11.12 -13.86 1.95
N ARG A 61 -12.07 -14.04 1.01
CA ARG A 61 -11.80 -13.96 -0.43
C ARG A 61 -11.48 -12.54 -0.89
N HIS A 62 -12.19 -11.55 -0.36
CA HIS A 62 -12.18 -10.20 -0.91
C HIS A 62 -11.24 -9.23 -0.19
N ALA A 63 -10.89 -9.48 1.08
CA ALA A 63 -10.01 -8.60 1.84
C ALA A 63 -8.75 -9.34 2.32
N LEU A 64 -8.90 -10.37 3.16
CA LEU A 64 -7.75 -10.96 3.86
C LEU A 64 -6.82 -11.77 2.96
N LYS A 65 -7.35 -12.64 2.10
CA LYS A 65 -6.54 -13.47 1.19
C LYS A 65 -5.67 -12.60 0.25
N PRO A 66 -6.19 -11.53 -0.39
CA PRO A 66 -5.35 -10.60 -1.14
C PRO A 66 -4.19 -10.02 -0.31
N VAL A 67 -4.47 -9.49 0.89
CA VAL A 67 -3.43 -8.89 1.76
C VAL A 67 -2.36 -9.90 2.15
N VAL A 68 -2.75 -11.09 2.61
CA VAL A 68 -1.79 -12.16 2.95
C VAL A 68 -0.98 -12.59 1.72
N SER A 69 -1.61 -12.60 0.54
CA SER A 69 -0.92 -12.93 -0.72
C SER A 69 0.09 -11.86 -1.12
N GLU A 70 -0.21 -10.57 -0.91
CA GLU A 70 0.75 -9.47 -1.11
C GLU A 70 1.95 -9.60 -0.17
N LEU A 71 1.69 -9.76 1.14
CA LEU A 71 2.71 -9.88 2.18
C LEU A 71 3.61 -11.10 1.99
N GLY A 72 3.04 -12.22 1.54
CA GLY A 72 3.77 -13.45 1.23
C GLY A 72 4.42 -13.47 -0.15
N SER A 73 4.22 -12.45 -0.99
CA SER A 73 4.75 -12.44 -2.35
C SER A 73 6.28 -12.38 -2.38
N ALA A 74 6.89 -13.05 -3.36
CA ALA A 74 8.35 -12.99 -3.57
C ALA A 74 8.87 -11.56 -3.83
N ALA A 75 8.01 -10.67 -4.32
CA ALA A 75 8.36 -9.28 -4.60
C ALA A 75 8.58 -8.45 -3.32
N LEU A 76 7.80 -8.71 -2.27
CA LEU A 76 7.79 -7.92 -1.03
C LEU A 76 8.43 -8.65 0.16
N ASN A 77 8.22 -9.97 0.30
CA ASN A 77 8.63 -10.73 1.47
C ASN A 77 10.11 -10.49 1.90
N PRO A 78 11.11 -10.43 0.99
CA PRO A 78 12.49 -10.14 1.39
C PRO A 78 12.64 -8.82 2.16
N ALA A 79 11.88 -7.78 1.81
CA ALA A 79 11.92 -6.49 2.49
C ALA A 79 11.28 -6.54 3.89
N LEU A 80 10.30 -7.41 4.11
CA LEU A 80 9.63 -7.55 5.41
C LEU A 80 10.51 -8.29 6.44
N LEU A 81 11.45 -9.10 5.97
CA LEU A 81 12.33 -9.90 6.83
C LEU A 81 13.58 -9.14 7.30
N VAL A 82 14.01 -8.09 6.60
CA VAL A 82 15.20 -7.30 6.99
C VAL A 82 14.84 -6.18 7.99
N PRO A 83 15.82 -5.64 8.76
CA PRO A 83 15.62 -4.47 9.61
C PRO A 83 15.22 -3.20 8.82
N ASN A 84 14.71 -2.20 9.55
CA ASN A 84 14.44 -0.88 8.98
C ASN A 84 15.74 -0.25 8.49
N ALA A 85 15.72 0.32 7.29
CA ALA A 85 16.80 1.17 6.82
C ALA A 85 16.69 2.56 7.45
N THR A 86 17.82 3.25 7.60
CA THR A 86 17.92 4.56 8.27
C THR A 86 17.94 5.73 7.29
N ASP A 87 17.52 5.52 6.05
CA ASP A 87 17.50 6.56 5.01
C ASP A 87 16.56 7.71 5.42
N PRO A 88 17.02 8.98 5.36
CA PRO A 88 16.29 10.13 5.92
C PRO A 88 15.21 10.64 4.97
N ILE A 89 14.21 9.81 4.67
CA ILE A 89 13.13 10.14 3.74
C ILE A 89 12.29 11.30 4.28
N GLN A 90 12.14 12.36 3.48
CA GLN A 90 11.36 13.55 3.82
C GLN A 90 10.06 13.57 3.02
N MET A 91 8.95 13.93 3.68
CA MET A 91 7.62 13.93 3.08
C MET A 91 6.97 15.31 3.18
N THR A 92 6.56 15.86 2.04
CA THR A 92 5.85 17.13 1.98
C THR A 92 4.58 17.01 1.14
N VAL A 93 3.54 17.76 1.52
CA VAL A 93 2.35 17.93 0.68
C VAL A 93 2.69 18.92 -0.43
N VAL A 94 2.35 18.59 -1.68
CA VAL A 94 2.67 19.44 -2.84
C VAL A 94 1.75 20.66 -2.90
N LYS A 95 0.46 20.48 -2.66
CA LYS A 95 -0.56 21.54 -2.67
C LYS A 95 -1.67 21.29 -1.62
N PRO A 96 -1.94 22.22 -0.69
CA PRO A 96 -1.08 23.35 -0.33
C PRO A 96 0.29 22.85 0.18
N ALA A 97 1.35 23.62 -0.07
CA ALA A 97 2.70 23.24 0.34
C ALA A 97 2.81 23.16 1.87
N GLY A 98 3.32 22.07 2.41
CA GLY A 98 3.47 21.87 3.85
C GLY A 98 4.05 20.51 4.22
N LEU A 99 4.18 20.25 5.52
CA LEU A 99 4.60 18.94 6.01
C LEU A 99 3.48 17.91 5.85
N ALA A 100 3.84 16.70 5.43
CA ALA A 100 2.92 15.57 5.34
C ALA A 100 2.85 14.83 6.70
N ASN A 101 2.33 15.51 7.73
CA ASN A 101 2.24 14.96 9.10
C ASN A 101 1.27 13.77 9.22
N ASP A 102 0.46 13.53 8.19
CA ASP A 102 -0.49 12.43 8.10
C ASP A 102 0.03 11.29 7.21
N VAL A 103 1.33 11.26 6.91
CA VAL A 103 1.98 10.16 6.18
C VAL A 103 3.16 9.67 6.98
N GLU A 104 3.22 8.36 7.19
CA GLU A 104 4.33 7.69 7.84
C GLU A 104 4.97 6.71 6.86
N VAL A 105 6.29 6.54 6.97
CA VAL A 105 7.06 5.69 6.08
C VAL A 105 7.99 4.77 6.82
N VAL A 106 8.31 3.66 6.19
CA VAL A 106 9.44 2.85 6.58
C VAL A 106 10.22 2.37 5.36
N ALA A 107 11.55 2.51 5.43
CA ALA A 107 12.46 2.07 4.38
C ALA A 107 13.04 0.68 4.68
N ARG A 108 13.34 -0.10 3.64
CA ARG A 108 14.03 -1.40 3.72
C ARG A 108 15.02 -1.54 2.57
N ARG A 109 16.13 -2.22 2.82
CA ARG A 109 17.11 -2.62 1.79
C ARG A 109 17.21 -4.14 1.76
N ALA A 110 16.76 -4.76 0.68
CA ALA A 110 16.76 -6.21 0.54
C ALA A 110 16.88 -6.63 -0.93
N ALA A 111 17.51 -7.77 -1.19
CA ALA A 111 17.55 -8.39 -2.53
C ALA A 111 17.96 -7.41 -3.66
N GLY A 112 18.97 -6.57 -3.41
CA GLY A 112 19.45 -5.58 -4.38
C GLY A 112 18.39 -4.54 -4.76
N ALA A 113 17.51 -4.17 -3.83
CA ALA A 113 16.49 -3.15 -4.04
C ALA A 113 16.27 -2.30 -2.78
N PHE A 114 15.90 -1.04 -3.01
CA PHE A 114 15.39 -0.13 -2.01
C PHE A 114 13.86 -0.19 -2.01
N TYR A 115 13.28 -0.35 -0.83
CA TYR A 115 11.83 -0.38 -0.63
C TYR A 115 11.41 0.78 0.26
N LEU A 116 10.30 1.40 -0.09
CA LEU A 116 9.64 2.42 0.73
C LEU A 116 8.18 2.02 0.89
N ILE A 117 7.76 1.75 2.12
CA ILE A 117 6.35 1.50 2.46
C ILE A 117 5.83 2.78 3.07
N ALA A 118 4.78 3.35 2.49
CA ALA A 118 4.17 4.60 2.92
C ALA A 118 2.70 4.36 3.26
N ALA A 119 2.27 4.83 4.42
CA ALA A 119 0.89 4.74 4.88
C ALA A 119 0.38 6.11 5.28
N ARG A 120 -0.79 6.49 4.77
CA ARG A 120 -1.44 7.76 5.11
C ARG A 120 -2.45 7.56 6.24
N THR A 121 -2.27 8.23 7.36
CA THR A 121 -3.13 8.15 8.56
C THR A 121 -4.29 9.14 8.55
N GLY A 122 -4.26 10.11 7.62
CA GLY A 122 -5.28 11.16 7.52
C GLY A 122 -6.61 10.66 6.95
N ALA A 123 -7.73 11.09 7.56
CA ALA A 123 -9.08 10.66 7.21
C ALA A 123 -9.78 11.46 6.09
N SER A 124 -9.17 12.57 5.64
CA SER A 124 -9.85 13.54 4.77
C SER A 124 -9.04 13.93 3.54
N GLY A 125 -9.75 14.06 2.41
CA GLY A 125 -9.21 14.57 1.15
C GLY A 125 -8.17 13.66 0.50
N VAL A 126 -7.92 13.95 -0.78
CA VAL A 126 -6.84 13.37 -1.56
C VAL A 126 -5.66 14.35 -1.55
N ARG A 127 -4.44 13.85 -1.35
CA ARG A 127 -3.22 14.67 -1.29
C ARG A 127 -2.14 14.12 -2.20
N THR A 128 -1.43 15.01 -2.87
CA THR A 128 -0.17 14.65 -3.54
C THR A 128 0.97 14.86 -2.55
N ILE A 129 1.72 13.80 -2.31
CA ILE A 129 2.84 13.73 -1.37
C ILE A 129 4.13 13.62 -2.18
N ARG A 130 5.11 14.45 -1.85
CA ARG A 130 6.46 14.40 -2.39
C ARG A 130 7.37 13.69 -1.40
N PHE A 131 8.07 12.67 -1.88
CA PHE A 131 9.12 11.96 -1.13
C PHE A 131 10.48 12.45 -1.59
N SER A 132 11.37 12.78 -0.65
CA SER A 132 12.71 13.34 -0.89
C SER A 132 13.76 12.59 -0.11
N GLY A 133 15.04 12.79 -0.47
CA GLY A 133 16.15 12.15 0.23
C GLY A 133 16.33 10.69 -0.18
N LEU A 134 15.83 10.33 -1.37
CA LEU A 134 15.97 8.98 -1.89
C LEU A 134 17.45 8.71 -2.22
N PRO A 135 17.94 7.50 -1.95
CA PRO A 135 19.27 7.08 -2.34
C PRO A 135 19.50 7.19 -3.86
N ALA A 136 20.74 7.45 -4.29
CA ALA A 136 21.06 7.67 -5.69
C ALA A 136 20.74 6.46 -6.58
N GLU A 137 20.84 5.25 -6.03
CA GLU A 137 20.49 3.98 -6.70
C GLU A 137 19.02 3.88 -7.11
N THR A 138 18.14 4.72 -6.57
CA THR A 138 16.71 4.72 -6.94
C THR A 138 16.42 5.38 -8.29
N ALA A 139 17.40 6.05 -8.90
CA ALA A 139 17.26 6.65 -10.22
C ALA A 139 17.45 5.59 -11.35
N PRO A 140 16.70 5.69 -12.46
CA PRO A 140 15.75 6.74 -12.81
C PRO A 140 14.34 6.54 -12.24
N GLY A 141 14.09 5.44 -11.52
CA GLY A 141 12.78 5.15 -10.99
C GLY A 141 12.60 3.72 -10.49
N GLY A 142 11.35 3.42 -10.12
CA GLY A 142 10.94 2.14 -9.60
C GLY A 142 9.48 1.84 -9.95
N ARG A 143 8.83 1.04 -9.11
CA ARG A 143 7.44 0.61 -9.29
C ARG A 143 6.69 0.65 -7.98
N ALA A 144 5.42 1.04 -8.03
CA ALA A 144 4.48 0.77 -6.95
C ALA A 144 3.99 -0.68 -7.08
N LEU A 145 4.34 -1.52 -6.10
CA LEU A 145 3.95 -2.93 -6.07
C LEU A 145 2.45 -3.06 -5.85
N PHE A 146 1.85 -4.05 -6.50
CA PHE A 146 0.42 -4.39 -6.45
C PHE A 146 -0.52 -3.34 -7.03
N GLU A 147 0.03 -2.31 -7.68
CA GLU A 147 -0.71 -1.31 -8.42
C GLU A 147 -0.38 -1.42 -9.90
N TRP A 148 -1.40 -1.28 -10.76
CA TRP A 148 -1.28 -1.59 -12.17
C TRP A 148 -1.63 -0.38 -13.03
N ALA A 149 -0.78 -0.11 -14.02
CA ALA A 149 -1.03 0.88 -15.06
C ALA A 149 -1.25 0.17 -16.39
N GLN A 150 -2.04 0.80 -17.28
CA GLN A 150 -2.20 0.35 -18.67
C GLN A 150 -1.52 1.34 -19.60
N GLU A 151 -0.75 0.84 -20.55
CA GLU A 151 -0.15 1.64 -21.61
C GLU A 151 -0.38 0.97 -22.98
N PRO A 152 -0.97 1.69 -23.97
CA PRO A 152 -1.48 3.06 -23.90
C PRO A 152 -2.69 3.17 -22.96
N LEU A 153 -2.99 4.40 -22.50
CA LEU A 153 -4.20 4.68 -21.73
C LEU A 153 -5.43 4.23 -22.53
N PRO A 154 -6.43 3.59 -21.90
CA PRO A 154 -7.66 3.23 -22.56
C PRO A 154 -8.32 4.46 -23.19
N PRO A 155 -8.92 4.37 -24.40
CA PRO A 155 -9.03 3.19 -25.29
C PRO A 155 -7.87 3.03 -26.31
N PRO A 156 -7.58 1.80 -26.78
CA PRO A 156 -8.34 0.55 -26.54
C PRO A 156 -7.98 -0.15 -25.22
N ILE A 157 -8.94 -0.86 -24.62
CA ILE A 157 -8.68 -1.76 -23.49
C ILE A 157 -8.03 -3.03 -24.03
N GLY A 158 -6.73 -3.19 -23.81
CA GLY A 158 -5.96 -4.35 -24.26
C GLY A 158 -5.72 -5.36 -23.13
N ARG A 159 -6.12 -6.63 -23.32
CA ARG A 159 -5.73 -7.72 -22.41
C ARG A 159 -4.21 -7.87 -22.44
N GLY A 160 -3.57 -7.91 -21.27
CA GLY A 160 -2.11 -8.07 -21.16
C GLY A 160 -1.29 -6.78 -21.27
N ALA A 161 -1.94 -5.61 -21.37
CA ALA A 161 -1.25 -4.31 -21.37
C ALA A 161 -1.04 -3.73 -19.95
N GLN A 162 -1.43 -4.47 -18.91
CA GLN A 162 -1.25 -4.06 -17.51
C GLN A 162 0.15 -4.43 -17.02
N HIS A 163 0.83 -3.45 -16.45
CA HIS A 163 2.15 -3.61 -15.84
C HIS A 163 2.18 -2.89 -14.49
N PRO A 164 3.11 -3.22 -13.57
CA PRO A 164 3.21 -2.53 -12.30
C PRO A 164 3.41 -1.03 -12.50
N ARG A 165 2.66 -0.19 -11.78
CA ARG A 165 2.63 1.26 -11.95
C ARG A 165 4.04 1.85 -11.78
N PRO A 166 4.62 2.46 -12.84
CA PRO A 166 5.96 3.01 -12.76
C PRO A 166 6.01 4.28 -11.89
N ILE A 167 7.15 4.49 -11.23
CA ILE A 167 7.45 5.69 -10.43
C ILE A 167 8.74 6.29 -10.97
N ALA A 168 8.68 7.53 -11.47
CA ALA A 168 9.86 8.25 -11.92
C ALA A 168 10.51 8.98 -10.73
N VAL A 169 11.83 8.86 -10.62
CA VAL A 169 12.65 9.56 -9.62
C VAL A 169 13.50 10.61 -10.33
N THR A 170 13.32 11.87 -9.94
CA THR A 170 14.07 13.01 -10.45
C THR A 170 14.66 13.78 -9.29
N ASN A 171 15.98 14.04 -9.32
CA ASN A 171 16.69 14.77 -8.27
C ASN A 171 16.45 14.18 -6.86
N GLY A 172 16.56 12.84 -6.74
CA GLY A 172 16.40 12.13 -5.47
C GLY A 172 14.99 12.21 -4.87
N ALA A 173 13.97 12.36 -5.72
CA ALA A 173 12.58 12.52 -5.29
C ALA A 173 11.55 12.02 -6.30
N PHE A 174 10.37 11.66 -5.79
CA PHE A 174 9.16 11.43 -6.60
C PHE A 174 7.93 12.00 -5.89
N GLN A 175 6.80 12.00 -6.58
CA GLN A 175 5.49 12.40 -6.04
C GLN A 175 4.46 11.31 -6.29
N ASP A 176 3.53 11.16 -5.37
CA ASP A 176 2.39 10.25 -5.55
C ASP A 176 1.13 10.75 -4.84
N LEU A 177 -0.01 10.19 -5.22
CA LEU A 177 -1.33 10.63 -4.75
C LEU A 177 -1.90 9.65 -3.73
N PHE A 178 -2.19 10.13 -2.53
CA PHE A 178 -2.75 9.34 -1.44
C PHE A 178 -4.20 9.73 -1.14
N ARG A 179 -5.08 8.75 -1.07
CA ARG A 179 -6.43 8.87 -0.49
C ARG A 179 -6.39 8.78 1.04
N PRO A 180 -7.51 8.99 1.75
CA PRO A 180 -7.59 8.63 3.16
C PRO A 180 -7.26 7.16 3.39
N TYR A 181 -6.41 6.88 4.39
CA TYR A 181 -5.98 5.51 4.73
C TYR A 181 -5.31 4.74 3.60
N ASP A 182 -4.74 5.45 2.62
CA ASP A 182 -4.08 4.82 1.48
C ASP A 182 -2.69 4.32 1.85
N VAL A 183 -2.26 3.27 1.15
CA VAL A 183 -0.93 2.66 1.33
C VAL A 183 -0.30 2.41 -0.02
N HIS A 184 0.95 2.82 -0.16
CA HIS A 184 1.76 2.50 -1.32
C HIS A 184 3.05 1.79 -0.90
N VAL A 185 3.43 0.78 -1.69
CA VAL A 185 4.64 0.00 -1.49
C VAL A 185 5.52 0.19 -2.71
N TYR A 186 6.60 0.93 -2.57
CA TYR A 186 7.51 1.24 -3.66
C TYR A 186 8.71 0.30 -3.63
N ARG A 187 9.13 -0.16 -4.81
CA ARG A 187 10.37 -0.91 -5.01
C ARG A 187 11.20 -0.26 -6.11
N PHE A 188 12.43 0.09 -5.77
CA PHE A 188 13.42 0.65 -6.68
C PHE A 188 14.58 -0.36 -6.82
N PRO A 189 15.02 -0.68 -8.06
CA PRO A 189 16.21 -1.50 -8.24
C PRO A 189 17.42 -0.78 -7.62
N ALA A 190 18.39 -1.52 -7.08
CA ALA A 190 19.63 -0.94 -6.56
C ALA A 190 20.77 -0.88 -7.60
N ASP A 191 20.54 -1.42 -8.81
CA ASP A 191 21.50 -1.44 -9.93
C ASP A 191 20.78 -1.08 -11.26
N PRO A 192 21.47 -0.43 -12.22
CA PRO A 192 20.89 -0.22 -13.54
C PRO A 192 20.61 -1.57 -14.21
N PRO A 193 19.52 -1.70 -15.00
CA PRO A 193 19.22 -2.94 -15.69
C PRO A 193 20.42 -3.33 -16.57
N LEU A 194 20.85 -4.59 -16.48
CA LEU A 194 21.81 -5.16 -17.41
C LEU A 194 21.34 -4.85 -18.85
N PRO A 195 22.24 -4.44 -19.77
CA PRO A 195 21.87 -4.29 -21.17
C PRO A 195 21.30 -5.62 -21.69
N PRO A 196 20.32 -5.58 -22.61
CA PRO A 196 19.77 -6.79 -23.19
C PRO A 196 20.88 -7.62 -23.86
N PRO A 197 20.71 -8.96 -23.93
CA PRO A 197 21.66 -9.85 -24.59
C PRO A 197 21.85 -9.53 -26.07
#